data_AF-A0A453IW97-F1
#
_entry.id   AF-A0A453IW97-F1
#
_cell.length_a   1.000
_cell.length_b   1.000
_cell.length_c   1.000
_cell.angle_alpha   90.00
_cell.angle_beta   90.00
_cell.angle_gamma   90.00
#
_symmetry.space_group_name_H-M   'P 1'
#
loop_
_entity.id
_entity.type
_entity.pdbx_description
1 polymer ?
#
loop_
_entity_poly.entity_id
_entity_poly.type
_entity_poly.pdbx_seq_one_letter_code
_entity_poly.pdbx_strand_id
1 'polypeptide(L)'
;MLWWNGEDLVKPICAVSGNLNLQVEHFTFLPSIADSIREASLVISHAGSGSIFETLRLGKPLIVVVNEDLMDNHQSELAEELAEQNHLLCAHPQTLRETVEAMDLHALQPYIPGEARPVVALINEFLGFPVD
;
A
#
# COMPACT_ATOMS: atom_id res chain seq x y z
N MET A 1 6.46 20.64 -9.48
CA MET A 1 5.14 21.30 -9.42
C MET A 1 4.63 21.45 -10.84
N LEU A 2 3.76 20.55 -11.30
CA LEU A 2 3.11 20.62 -12.60
C LEU A 2 1.60 20.63 -12.34
N TRP A 3 0.96 21.75 -12.69
CA TRP A 3 -0.49 21.93 -12.62
C TRP A 3 -1.09 21.61 -13.99
N TRP A 4 -2.17 20.84 -14.04
CA TRP A 4 -2.98 20.63 -15.23
C TRP A 4 -4.46 20.84 -14.89
N ASN A 5 -5.16 21.58 -15.75
CA ASN A 5 -6.54 22.04 -15.56
C ASN A 5 -7.51 21.14 -16.34
N GLY A 6 -8.49 20.57 -15.64
CA GLY A 6 -9.86 20.43 -16.15
C GLY A 6 -10.17 19.26 -17.07
N GLU A 7 -10.99 18.35 -16.50
CA GLU A 7 -12.06 17.57 -17.15
C GLU A 7 -11.68 16.27 -17.87
N ASP A 8 -11.92 15.18 -17.13
CA ASP A 8 -12.29 13.81 -17.51
C ASP A 8 -11.68 13.20 -18.77
N LEU A 9 -10.84 12.18 -18.55
CA LEU A 9 -11.16 10.82 -18.96
C LEU A 9 -10.08 9.88 -18.45
N VAL A 10 -10.48 8.94 -17.59
CA VAL A 10 -9.77 7.68 -17.36
C VAL A 10 -9.58 7.02 -18.73
N LYS A 11 -8.44 7.28 -19.37
CA LYS A 11 -7.98 6.53 -20.53
C LYS A 11 -6.72 5.79 -20.10
N PRO A 12 -6.77 4.45 -19.96
CA PRO A 12 -5.54 3.70 -19.88
C PRO A 12 -4.74 3.98 -21.14
N ILE A 13 -3.59 4.64 -21.01
CA ILE A 13 -2.64 4.77 -22.11
C ILE A 13 -1.86 3.45 -22.15
N CYS A 14 -2.33 2.52 -22.97
CA CYS A 14 -1.62 1.28 -23.25
C CYS A 14 -0.32 1.59 -24.02
N ALA A 15 0.81 1.61 -23.31
CA ALA A 15 2.13 1.63 -23.94
C ALA A 15 2.63 0.19 -24.12
N VAL A 16 2.64 -0.29 -25.37
CA VAL A 16 3.22 -1.60 -25.71
C VAL A 16 4.71 -1.40 -25.98
N SER A 17 5.57 -1.89 -25.09
CA SER A 17 7.02 -1.91 -25.29
C SER A 17 7.46 -3.33 -25.66
N GLY A 18 8.08 -3.46 -26.86
CA GLY A 18 8.82 -4.61 -27.41
C GLY A 18 8.57 -6.04 -26.88
N ASN A 19 8.13 -6.95 -27.76
CA ASN A 19 8.09 -8.43 -27.64
C ASN A 19 7.40 -9.06 -26.41
N LEU A 20 6.98 -8.28 -25.42
CA LEU A 20 6.10 -8.72 -24.34
C LEU A 20 4.71 -8.10 -24.54
N ASN A 21 3.66 -8.90 -24.40
CA ASN A 21 2.29 -8.41 -24.25
C ASN A 21 2.09 -7.77 -22.87
N LEU A 22 2.89 -6.76 -22.54
CA LEU A 22 2.74 -5.97 -21.33
C LEU A 22 1.70 -4.87 -21.60
N GLN A 23 0.57 -4.98 -20.92
CA GLN A 23 -0.43 -3.91 -20.87
C GLN A 23 -0.16 -3.07 -19.63
N VAL A 24 0.07 -1.78 -19.82
CA VAL A 24 0.26 -0.82 -18.73
C VAL A 24 -0.93 0.12 -18.74
N GLU A 25 -1.60 0.19 -17.59
CA GLU A 25 -2.64 1.17 -17.33
C GLU A 25 -2.13 2.15 -16.28
N HIS A 26 -2.43 3.43 -16.46
CA HIS A 26 -2.04 4.47 -15.52
C HIS A 26 -3.20 5.42 -15.26
N PHE A 27 -3.17 6.06 -14.11
CA PHE A 27 -4.10 7.11 -13.72
C PHE A 27 -3.36 8.08 -12.80
N THR A 28 -3.74 9.35 -12.80
CA THR A 28 -3.15 10.34 -11.88
C THR A 28 -3.76 10.23 -10.50
N PHE A 29 -5.09 10.17 -10.42
CA PHE A 29 -5.83 10.02 -9.18
C PHE A 29 -7.08 9.20 -9.46
N LEU A 30 -7.37 8.24 -8.60
CA LEU A 30 -8.66 7.56 -8.56
C LEU A 30 -9.41 8.01 -7.31
N PRO A 31 -10.72 8.24 -7.40
CA PRO A 31 -11.56 8.48 -6.21
C PRO A 31 -11.46 7.34 -5.18
N SER A 32 -11.21 6.12 -5.64
CA SER A 32 -10.86 4.97 -4.82
C SER A 32 -9.96 4.02 -5.60
N ILE A 33 -8.89 3.55 -4.98
CA ILE A 33 -8.01 2.50 -5.53
C ILE A 33 -8.47 1.09 -5.14
N ALA A 34 -9.50 0.97 -4.28
CA ALA A 34 -9.96 -0.28 -3.72
C ALA A 34 -10.38 -1.30 -4.79
N ASP A 35 -11.04 -0.87 -5.87
CA ASP A 35 -11.46 -1.77 -6.95
C ASP A 35 -10.26 -2.35 -7.71
N SER A 36 -9.28 -1.50 -8.04
CA SER A 36 -8.02 -1.95 -8.65
C SER A 36 -7.26 -2.92 -7.74
N ILE A 37 -7.24 -2.68 -6.43
CA ILE A 37 -6.62 -3.59 -5.45
C ILE A 37 -7.39 -4.92 -5.38
N ARG A 38 -8.72 -4.90 -5.39
CA ARG A 38 -9.55 -6.12 -5.36
C ARG A 38 -9.30 -7.02 -6.56
N GLU A 39 -9.08 -6.44 -7.73
CA GLU A 39 -8.78 -7.18 -8.96
C GLU A 39 -7.33 -7.66 -9.01
N ALA A 40 -6.41 -6.95 -8.35
CA ALA A 40 -5.00 -7.30 -8.32
C ALA A 40 -4.74 -8.63 -7.57
N SER A 41 -3.81 -9.42 -8.11
CA SER A 41 -3.25 -10.61 -7.44
C SER A 41 -2.09 -10.27 -6.50
N LEU A 42 -1.42 -9.13 -6.75
CA LEU A 42 -0.29 -8.60 -6.00
C LEU A 42 -0.31 -7.08 -6.12
N VAL A 43 -0.06 -6.40 -5.00
CA VAL A 43 0.10 -4.94 -4.97
C VAL A 43 1.56 -4.60 -4.65
N ILE A 44 2.12 -3.63 -5.37
CA ILE A 44 3.43 -3.06 -5.07
C ILE A 44 3.21 -1.58 -4.75
N SER A 45 3.62 -1.14 -3.56
CA SER A 45 3.36 0.22 -3.09
C SER A 45 4.63 0.88 -2.56
N HIS A 46 4.83 2.16 -2.86
CA HIS A 46 5.81 2.98 -2.15
C HIS A 46 5.22 3.32 -0.78
N ALA A 47 5.96 3.08 0.31
CA ALA A 47 5.59 3.00 1.75
C ALA A 47 4.56 3.97 2.40
N GLY A 48 3.54 4.43 1.68
CA GLY A 48 2.43 5.23 2.18
C GLY A 48 1.49 4.38 3.01
N SER A 49 1.31 4.75 4.27
CA SER A 49 0.51 4.02 5.26
C SER A 49 -0.94 3.78 4.80
N GLY A 50 -1.57 4.74 4.11
CA GLY A 50 -2.92 4.59 3.58
C GLY A 50 -3.05 3.42 2.60
N SER A 51 -2.15 3.37 1.61
CA SER A 51 -2.11 2.30 0.61
C SER A 51 -1.78 0.94 1.23
N ILE A 52 -0.89 0.91 2.23
CA ILE A 52 -0.54 -0.31 2.97
C ILE A 52 -1.80 -0.87 3.64
N PHE A 53 -2.45 -0.08 4.50
CA PHE A 53 -3.60 -0.58 5.26
C PHE A 53 -4.82 -0.86 4.39
N GLU A 54 -5.04 -0.10 3.32
CA GLU A 54 -6.12 -0.40 2.36
C GLU A 54 -5.91 -1.76 1.70
N THR A 55 -4.68 -2.05 1.26
CA THR A 55 -4.32 -3.34 0.67
C THR A 55 -4.44 -4.50 1.67
N LEU A 56 -3.89 -4.33 2.88
CA LEU A 56 -3.94 -5.33 3.93
C LEU A 56 -5.37 -5.64 4.39
N ARG A 57 -6.24 -4.62 4.49
CA ARG A 57 -7.67 -4.79 4.81
C ARG A 57 -8.43 -5.57 3.72
N LEU A 58 -8.00 -5.46 2.47
CA LEU A 58 -8.55 -6.22 1.34
C LEU A 58 -7.95 -7.64 1.25
N GLY A 59 -7.05 -8.00 2.16
CA GLY A 59 -6.43 -9.33 2.22
C GLY A 59 -5.53 -9.63 1.02
N LYS A 60 -5.00 -8.58 0.37
CA LYS A 60 -4.17 -8.73 -0.83
C LYS A 60 -2.69 -8.82 -0.47
N PRO A 61 -1.93 -9.70 -1.14
CA PRO A 61 -0.48 -9.72 -0.98
C PRO A 61 0.14 -8.38 -1.37
N LEU A 62 1.09 -7.91 -0.56
CA LEU A 62 1.68 -6.58 -0.68
C LEU A 62 3.20 -6.67 -0.61
N ILE A 63 3.87 -6.02 -1.58
CA ILE A 63 5.29 -5.66 -1.49
C ILE A 63 5.38 -4.15 -1.27
N VAL A 64 5.98 -3.74 -0.16
CA VAL A 64 6.28 -2.34 0.11
C VAL A 64 7.69 -2.04 -0.34
N VAL A 65 7.84 -1.04 -1.21
CA VAL A 65 9.13 -0.55 -1.69
C VAL A 65 9.51 0.70 -0.92
N VAL A 66 10.50 0.57 -0.05
CA VAL A 66 11.01 1.66 0.78
C VAL A 66 12.13 2.37 0.03
N ASN A 67 11.95 3.66 -0.22
CA ASN A 67 12.99 4.50 -0.80
C ASN A 67 13.77 5.22 0.30
N GLU A 68 14.97 4.73 0.61
CA GLU A 68 15.85 5.28 1.66
C GLU A 68 16.38 6.68 1.32
N ASP A 69 16.35 7.08 0.04
CA ASP A 69 16.81 8.41 -0.40
C ASP A 69 15.78 9.52 -0.11
N LEU A 70 14.52 9.15 0.17
CA LEU A 70 13.45 10.10 0.48
C LEU A 70 13.30 10.23 2.01
N MET A 71 14.13 11.12 2.57
CA MET A 71 14.20 11.82 3.89
C MET A 71 13.26 11.50 5.09
N ASP A 72 12.16 10.74 4.97
CA ASP A 72 11.22 10.43 6.04
C ASP A 72 11.24 8.92 6.37
N ASN A 73 12.22 8.49 7.17
CA ASN A 73 12.40 7.11 7.66
C ASN A 73 11.19 6.54 8.43
N HIS A 74 10.22 7.38 8.81
CA HIS A 74 9.01 6.97 9.51
C HIS A 74 8.12 6.03 8.69
N GLN A 75 8.17 6.11 7.36
CA GLN A 75 7.42 5.17 6.51
C GLN A 75 8.10 3.78 6.46
N SER A 76 9.42 3.73 6.63
CA SER A 76 10.19 2.49 6.67
C SER A 76 9.87 1.68 7.92
N GLU A 77 9.78 2.33 9.09
CA GLU A 77 9.47 1.67 10.37
C GLU A 77 8.15 0.87 10.30
N LEU A 78 7.11 1.45 9.68
CA LEU A 78 5.82 0.76 9.51
C LEU A 78 5.95 -0.47 8.60
N ALA A 79 6.66 -0.33 7.48
CA ALA A 79 6.86 -1.41 6.53
C ALA A 79 7.69 -2.54 7.13
N GLU A 80 8.74 -2.20 7.87
CA GLU A 80 9.62 -3.13 8.58
C GLU A 80 8.85 -3.91 9.65
N GLU A 81 8.13 -3.25 10.55
CA GLU A 81 7.34 -3.92 11.60
C GLU A 81 6.30 -4.89 11.00
N LEU A 82 5.59 -4.47 9.95
CA LEU A 82 4.62 -5.34 9.27
C LEU A 82 5.29 -6.50 8.53
N ALA A 83 6.50 -6.30 8.01
CA ALA A 83 7.28 -7.36 7.38
C ALA A 83 7.82 -8.37 8.41
N GLU A 84 8.29 -7.91 9.57
CA GLU A 84 8.71 -8.77 10.69
C GLU A 84 7.57 -9.67 11.17
N GLN A 85 6.34 -9.16 11.16
CA GLN A 85 5.13 -9.91 11.47
C GLN A 85 4.61 -10.75 10.29
N ASN A 86 5.31 -10.78 9.16
CA ASN A 86 4.95 -11.51 7.93
C ASN A 86 3.60 -11.08 7.32
N HIS A 87 3.16 -9.84 7.52
CA HIS A 87 1.94 -9.32 6.88
C HIS A 87 2.18 -8.84 5.44
N LEU A 88 3.41 -8.47 5.12
CA LEU A 88 3.83 -7.99 3.80
C LEU A 88 5.30 -8.32 3.55
N LEU A 89 5.76 -8.11 2.32
CA LEU A 89 7.19 -8.16 1.98
C LEU A 89 7.74 -6.74 1.89
N CYS A 90 8.92 -6.51 2.46
CA CYS A 90 9.65 -5.25 2.30
C CYS A 90 10.73 -5.41 1.22
N ALA A 91 10.90 -4.40 0.39
CA ALA A 91 11.92 -4.32 -0.65
C ALA A 91 12.44 -2.90 -0.79
N HIS A 92 13.57 -2.76 -1.46
CA HIS A 92 14.11 -1.49 -1.91
C HIS A 92 14.07 -1.45 -3.44
N PRO A 93 14.16 -0.27 -4.09
CA PRO A 93 14.20 -0.18 -5.54
C PRO A 93 15.27 -1.09 -6.17
N GLN A 94 16.41 -1.24 -5.51
CA GLN A 94 17.52 -2.09 -5.95
C GLN A 94 17.22 -3.58 -5.76
N THR A 95 16.47 -3.95 -4.71
CA THR A 95 16.22 -5.35 -4.34
C THR A 95 14.88 -5.90 -4.80
N LEU A 96 14.00 -5.05 -5.34
CA LEU A 96 12.66 -5.41 -5.76
C LEU A 96 12.63 -6.60 -6.72
N ARG A 97 13.60 -6.68 -7.65
CA ARG A 97 13.72 -7.83 -8.57
C ARG A 97 13.90 -9.12 -7.80
N GLU A 98 14.88 -9.18 -6.90
CA GLU A 98 15.15 -10.39 -6.12
C GLU A 98 13.97 -10.75 -5.23
N THR A 99 13.31 -9.76 -4.61
CA THR A 99 12.10 -9.98 -3.81
C THR A 99 10.97 -10.59 -4.64
N VAL A 100 10.74 -10.10 -5.86
CA VAL A 100 9.71 -10.63 -6.78
C VAL A 100 10.05 -12.05 -7.25
N GLU A 101 11.33 -12.37 -7.46
CA GLU A 101 11.74 -13.72 -7.87
C GLU A 101 11.67 -14.74 -6.72
N ALA A 102 11.93 -14.30 -5.48
CA ALA A 102 11.96 -15.15 -4.29
C ALA A 102 10.65 -15.16 -3.48
N MET A 103 9.64 -14.36 -3.85
CA MET A 103 8.43 -14.20 -3.05
C MET A 103 7.69 -15.51 -2.83
N ASP A 104 7.27 -15.75 -1.59
CA ASP A 104 6.29 -16.76 -1.25
C ASP A 104 5.05 -16.09 -0.65
N LEU A 105 4.05 -15.88 -1.49
CA LEU A 105 2.80 -15.22 -1.09
C LEU A 105 1.97 -16.08 -0.13
N HIS A 106 2.22 -17.39 -0.05
CA HIS A 106 1.52 -18.29 0.86
C HIS A 106 2.06 -18.22 2.29
N ALA A 107 3.28 -17.70 2.47
CA ALA A 107 3.87 -17.48 3.78
C ALA A 107 3.31 -16.24 4.50
N LEU A 108 2.60 -15.35 3.78
CA LEU A 108 2.07 -14.12 4.35
C LEU A 108 0.87 -14.38 5.26
N GLN A 109 0.88 -13.73 6.43
CA GLN A 109 -0.21 -13.75 7.38
C GLN A 109 -1.23 -12.65 7.10
N PRO A 110 -2.54 -12.96 7.05
CA PRO A 110 -3.57 -11.94 6.94
C PRO A 110 -3.47 -10.92 8.09
N TYR A 111 -3.53 -9.64 7.74
CA TYR A 111 -3.56 -8.57 8.73
C TYR A 111 -4.93 -8.50 9.40
N ILE A 112 -4.95 -8.45 10.73
CA ILE A 112 -6.16 -8.27 11.53
C ILE A 112 -6.15 -6.83 12.06
N PRO A 113 -7.09 -5.96 11.62
CA PRO A 113 -7.19 -4.61 12.14
C PRO A 113 -7.41 -4.60 13.65
N GLY A 114 -6.70 -3.73 14.36
CA GLY A 114 -6.89 -3.52 15.78
C GLY A 114 -8.24 -2.86 16.10
N GLU A 115 -8.75 -3.12 17.30
CA GLU A 115 -9.97 -2.49 17.82
C GLU A 115 -9.67 -1.08 18.32
N ALA A 116 -10.34 -0.06 17.76
CA ALA A 116 -10.13 1.34 18.14
C ALA A 116 -10.86 1.75 19.43
N ARG A 117 -11.89 0.99 19.86
CA ARG A 117 -12.74 1.33 21.01
C ARG A 117 -11.96 1.59 22.31
N PRO A 118 -10.95 0.77 22.69
CA PRO A 118 -10.17 1.03 23.90
C PRO A 118 -9.41 2.36 23.86
N VAL A 119 -8.88 2.73 22.68
CA VAL A 119 -8.18 4.02 22.49
C VAL A 119 -9.15 5.18 22.62
N VAL A 120 -10.34 5.07 22.02
CA VAL A 120 -11.40 6.09 22.14
C VAL A 120 -11.83 6.25 23.60
N ALA A 121 -12.04 5.15 24.31
CA ALA A 121 -12.41 5.17 25.73
C ALA A 121 -11.33 5.87 26.58
N LEU A 122 -10.05 5.57 26.35
CA LEU A 122 -8.93 6.20 27.06
C LEU A 122 -8.85 7.71 26.79
N ILE A 123 -9.06 8.14 25.55
CA ILE A 123 -9.07 9.57 25.18
C ILE A 123 -10.25 10.27 25.86
N ASN A 124 -11.44 9.65 25.85
CA ASN A 124 -12.62 10.20 26.50
C ASN A 124 -12.42 10.33 28.01
N GLU A 125 -11.87 9.32 28.66
CA GLU A 125 -11.51 9.36 30.08
C GLU A 125 -10.52 10.49 30.38
N PHE A 126 -9.44 10.60 29.60
CA PHE A 126 -8.41 11.62 29.78
C PHE A 126 -8.96 13.04 29.61
N LEU A 127 -9.90 13.24 28.67
CA LEU A 127 -10.50 14.54 28.37
C LEU A 127 -11.76 14.84 29.21
N GLY A 128 -12.22 13.90 30.03
CA GLY A 128 -13.42 14.04 30.86
C GLY A 128 -14.75 13.97 30.09
N PHE A 129 -14.75 13.37 28.89
CA PHE A 129 -15.98 13.11 28.15
C PHE A 129 -16.70 11.88 28.73
N PRO A 130 -18.05 11.87 28.73
CA PRO A 130 -18.80 10.68 29.12
C PRO A 130 -18.50 9.53 28.17
N VAL A 131 -18.38 8.32 28.74
CA VAL A 131 -18.21 7.08 27.98
C VAL A 131 -19.61 6.50 27.82
N ASP A 132 -20.23 6.74 26.66
CA ASP A 132 -21.50 6.10 26.28
C ASP A 132 -21.26 4.65 25.79
#